data_AF-A0A838KRZ3-F1
#
_entry.id   AF-A0A838KRZ3-F1
#
_cell.length_a   1.000
_cell.length_b   1.000
_cell.length_c   1.000
_cell.angle_alpha   90.00
_cell.angle_beta   90.00
_cell.angle_gamma   90.00
#
_symmetry.space_group_name_H-M   'P 1'
#
loop_
_entity.id
_entity.type
_entity.pdbx_description
1 polymer ?
#
loop_
_entity_poly.entity_id
_entity_poly.type
_entity_poly.pdbx_seq_one_letter_code
_entity_poly.pdbx_strand_id
1 'polypeptide(L)' 'MTTDGYLRFPHVRGDLLTFVADDDVWLADSAGGRAYRLSADHTPALTP' A
#
# COMPACT_ATOMS: atom_id res chain seq x y z
N MET A 1 7.74 -21.07 1.43
CA MET A 1 7.52 -19.77 0.78
C MET A 1 6.50 -19.03 1.61
N THR A 2 6.89 -17.92 2.22
CA THR A 2 5.93 -16.99 2.83
C THR A 2 5.20 -16.30 1.69
N THR A 3 3.91 -16.56 1.56
CA THR A 3 3.06 -15.78 0.67
C THR A 3 3.11 -14.34 1.15
N ASP A 4 3.55 -13.44 0.29
CA ASP A 4 3.51 -12.02 0.61
C ASP A 4 2.05 -11.63 0.86
N GLY A 5 1.80 -10.97 1.99
CA GLY A 5 0.46 -10.48 2.31
C GLY A 5 0.01 -9.49 1.24
N TYR A 6 -1.30 -9.46 0.93
CA TYR A 6 -1.84 -8.49 -0.02
C TYR A 6 -1.51 -7.04 0.36
N LEU A 7 -1.41 -6.76 1.66
CA LEU A 7 -0.99 -5.47 2.21
C LEU A 7 0.43 -5.59 2.78
N ARG A 8 1.37 -4.84 2.20
CA ARG A 8 2.78 -4.78 2.63
C ARG A 8 3.15 -3.36 3.02
N PHE A 9 4.10 -3.23 3.94
CA PHE A 9 4.62 -1.94 4.44
C PHE A 9 3.52 -0.90 4.82
N PRO A 10 2.53 -1.26 5.67
CA PRO A 10 1.50 -0.30 6.07
C PRO A 10 2.11 0.83 6.92
N HIS A 11 1.75 2.07 6.59
CA HIS A 11 2.13 3.26 7.34
C HIS A 11 0.93 4.21 7.49
N VAL A 12 0.75 4.79 8.68
CA VAL A 12 -0.36 5.71 8.98
C VAL A 12 0.19 7.07 9.37
N ARG A 13 -0.36 8.14 8.77
CA ARG A 13 -0.09 9.53 9.15
C ARG A 13 -1.39 10.31 9.25
N GLY A 14 -1.83 10.63 10.47
CA GLY A 14 -3.18 11.16 10.69
C GLY A 14 -4.21 10.13 10.22
N ASP A 15 -5.16 10.57 9.39
CA ASP A 15 -6.21 9.70 8.82
C ASP A 15 -5.79 9.04 7.50
N LEU A 16 -4.52 9.18 7.10
CA LEU A 16 -4.00 8.65 5.85
C LEU A 16 -3.32 7.30 6.07
N LEU A 17 -3.79 6.25 5.40
CA LEU A 17 -3.15 4.94 5.31
C LEU A 17 -2.40 4.81 3.97
N THR A 18 -1.10 4.54 4.03
CA THR A 18 -0.26 4.18 2.87
C THR A 18 0.17 2.72 2.99
N PHE A 19 0.14 1.97 1.89
CA PHE A 19 0.54 0.56 1.86
C PHE A 19 0.93 0.15 0.44
N VAL A 20 1.56 -1.01 0.32
CA VAL A 20 1.89 -1.63 -0.98
C VAL A 20 0.93 -2.79 -1.26
N ALA A 21 0.36 -2.80 -2.46
CA ALA A 21 -0.43 -3.89 -3.03
C ALA A 21 -0.21 -3.93 -4.55
N ASP A 22 -0.18 -5.11 -5.17
CA ASP A 22 0.08 -5.25 -6.62
C ASP A 22 1.42 -4.64 -7.07
N ASP A 23 2.43 -4.70 -6.18
CA ASP A 23 3.73 -4.02 -6.29
C ASP A 23 3.69 -2.49 -6.40
N ASP A 24 2.52 -1.88 -6.25
CA ASP A 24 2.35 -0.43 -6.29
C ASP A 24 2.05 0.16 -4.91
N VAL A 25 2.35 1.45 -4.74
CA VAL A 25 1.96 2.23 -3.56
C VAL A 25 0.52 2.68 -3.69
N TRP A 26 -0.25 2.45 -2.62
CA TRP A 26 -1.65 2.84 -2.50
C TRP A 26 -1.85 3.74 -1.29
N LEU A 27 -2.88 4.56 -1.38
CA LEU A 27 -3.29 5.51 -0.36
C LEU A 27 -4.80 5.43 -0.15
N ALA A 28 -5.23 5.37 1.11
CA ALA A 28 -6.63 5.31 1.50
C ALA A 28 -6.88 6.10 2.79
N ASP A 29 -8.12 6.46 3.04
CA ASP A 29 -8.56 6.96 4.34
C ASP A 29 -8.58 5.81 5.37
N SER A 30 -8.10 6.05 6.58
CA SER A 30 -8.01 5.06 7.66
C SER A 30 -9.38 4.61 8.19
N ALA A 31 -10.42 5.44 8.02
CA ALA A 31 -11.81 5.09 8.28
C ALA A 31 -12.42 4.22 7.16
N GLY A 32 -11.67 3.96 6.08
CA GLY A 32 -12.08 3.15 4.94
C GLY A 32 -12.62 3.98 3.78
N GLY A 33 -13.02 3.29 2.70
CA GLY A 33 -13.48 3.91 1.47
C GLY A 33 -12.59 3.56 0.27
N ARG A 34 -12.53 4.46 -0.71
CA ARG A 34 -11.79 4.23 -1.96
C ARG A 34 -10.29 4.42 -1.75
N ALA A 35 -9.50 3.41 -2.15
CA ALA A 35 -8.06 3.54 -2.29
C ALA A 35 -7.69 4.13 -3.66
N TYR A 36 -6.59 4.87 -3.70
CA TYR A 36 -6.00 5.44 -4.91
C TYR A 36 -4.58 4.92 -5.07
N ARG A 37 -4.22 4.60 -6.31
CA ARG A 37 -2.88 4.12 -6.66
C ARG A 37 -1.96 5.32 -6.96
N LEU A 38 -0.77 5.33 -6.37
CA LEU A 38 0.23 6.40 -6.53
C LEU A 38 1.35 6.04 -7.52
N SER A 39 1.71 4.77 -7.62
CA SER A 39 2.58 4.23 -8.68
C SER A 39 1.78 3.30 -9.60
N ALA A 40 2.33 2.95 -10.76
CA ALA A 40 1.72 1.94 -11.65
C ALA A 40 2.79 1.24 -12.50
N ASP A 41 4.02 1.17 -11.97
CA ASP A 41 5.16 0.59 -12.69
C ASP A 41 5.32 -0.90 -12.38
N HIS A 42 4.57 -1.42 -11.40
CA HIS A 42 4.61 -2.82 -10.98
C HIS A 42 6.03 -3.29 -10.61
N THR A 43 6.86 -2.39 -10.10
CA THR A 43 8.20 -2.72 -9.64
C THR A 43 8.15 -3.10 -8.16
N PRO A 44 8.74 -4.25 -7.75
CA PRO A 44 8.64 -4.69 -6.36
C PRO A 44 9.16 -3.64 -5.37
N ALA A 45 8.30 -3.25 -4.42
CA ALA A 45 8.74 -2.50 -3.25
C ALA A 45 9.54 -3.42 -2.34
N LEU A 46 10.82 -3.10 -2.11
CA LEU A 46 11.72 -3.92 -1.31
C LEU A 46 11.84 -3.42 0.14
N THR A 47 11.62 -2.12 0.35
CA THR A 47 11.73 -1.44 1.65
C THR A 47 10.64 -0.38 1.79
N PRO A 48 10.20 -0.07 3.03
CA PRO A 48 9.34 1.08 3.30
C PRO A 48 10.01 2.42 2.98
#